data_AF-A0A450VCS5-F1
#
_entry.id   AF-A0A450VCS5-F1
#
_cell.length_a   1.000
_cell.length_b   1.000
_cell.length_c   1.000
_cell.angle_alpha   90.00
_cell.angle_beta   90.00
_cell.angle_gamma   90.00
#
_symmetry.space_group_name_H-M   'P 1'
#
loop_
_entity.id
_entity.type
_entity.pdbx_description
1 polymer ?
#
loop_
_entity_poly.entity_id
_entity_poly.type
_entity_poly.pdbx_seq_one_letter_code
_entity_poly.pdbx_strand_id
1 'polypeptide(L)'
;NGERKAVSVVQIPTPDEEDQRRLNRERERLLKEHGAHIARIESLLVQHGVRTPIGRNFPEWLETIGDGLGNELGPNLKTELVREYERLQLVKRQIKEL
;
A
#
# COMPACT_ATOMS: atom_id res chain seq x y z
N ASN A 1 27.25 4.50 -44.59
CA ASN A 1 26.57 3.24 -44.23
C ASN A 1 25.38 3.55 -43.35
N GLY A 2 24.19 3.52 -43.94
CA GLY A 2 22.94 3.99 -43.33
C GLY A 2 22.35 3.00 -42.32
N GLU A 3 21.72 3.57 -41.30
CA GLU A 3 21.00 2.91 -40.21
C GLU A 3 19.82 2.07 -40.72
N ARG A 4 19.61 0.88 -40.16
CA ARG A 4 18.34 0.14 -40.26
C ARG A 4 17.56 0.33 -38.96
N LYS A 5 16.64 1.30 -38.96
CA LYS A 5 15.61 1.43 -37.93
C LYS A 5 14.76 0.15 -37.91
N ALA A 6 14.84 -0.61 -36.82
CA ALA A 6 13.91 -1.69 -36.54
C ALA A 6 12.56 -1.07 -36.14
N VAL A 7 11.63 -0.98 -37.08
CA VAL A 7 10.22 -0.75 -36.76
C VAL A 7 9.65 -2.06 -36.24
N SER A 8 9.58 -2.20 -34.92
CA SER A 8 8.78 -3.25 -34.29
C SER A 8 7.31 -2.95 -34.60
N VAL A 9 6.67 -3.83 -35.36
CA VAL A 9 5.22 -3.77 -35.59
C VAL A 9 4.55 -4.01 -34.24
N VAL A 10 4.12 -2.94 -33.57
CA VAL A 10 3.31 -3.04 -32.35
C VAL A 10 1.96 -3.60 -32.76
N GLN A 11 1.81 -4.93 -32.63
CA GLN A 11 0.51 -5.60 -32.68
C GLN A 11 -0.39 -4.97 -31.60
N ILE A 12 -1.46 -4.32 -32.05
CA ILE A 12 -2.46 -3.71 -31.17
C ILE A 12 -3.19 -4.88 -30.49
N PRO A 13 -3.14 -4.97 -29.15
CA PRO A 13 -3.82 -6.04 -28.42
C PRO A 13 -5.32 -5.98 -28.66
N THR A 14 -5.97 -7.14 -28.73
CA THR A 14 -7.42 -7.22 -28.73
C THR A 14 -8.01 -6.63 -27.43
N PRO A 15 -9.29 -6.20 -27.42
CA PRO A 15 -9.91 -5.67 -26.21
C PRO A 15 -9.80 -6.59 -24.99
N ASP A 16 -9.91 -7.91 -25.18
CA ASP A 16 -9.80 -8.90 -24.11
C ASP A 16 -8.35 -9.04 -23.59
N GLU A 17 -7.35 -9.00 -24.48
CA GLU A 17 -5.93 -8.98 -24.07
C GLU A 17 -5.56 -7.67 -23.37
N GLU A 18 -6.13 -6.54 -23.79
CA GLU A 18 -5.96 -5.26 -23.12
C GLU A 18 -6.67 -5.25 -21.76
N ASP A 19 -7.82 -5.93 -21.61
CA ASP A 19 -8.52 -6.11 -20.34
C ASP A 19 -7.71 -6.97 -19.36
N GLN A 20 -7.16 -8.11 -19.82
CA GLN A 20 -6.24 -8.92 -19.01
C GLN A 20 -4.95 -8.16 -18.64
N ARG A 21 -4.41 -7.34 -19.55
CA ARG A 21 -3.29 -6.44 -19.23
C ARG A 21 -3.68 -5.34 -18.25
N ARG A 22 -4.92 -4.85 -18.27
CA ARG A 22 -5.43 -3.88 -17.29
C ARG A 22 -5.47 -4.48 -15.90
N LEU A 23 -5.98 -5.70 -15.74
CA LEU A 23 -5.99 -6.43 -14.46
C LEU A 23 -4.58 -6.58 -13.88
N ASN A 24 -3.60 -6.96 -14.70
CA ASN A 24 -2.21 -7.07 -14.26
C ASN A 24 -1.63 -5.74 -13.78
N ARG A 25 -1.85 -4.66 -14.54
CA ARG A 25 -1.36 -3.31 -14.16
C ARG A 25 -2.08 -2.75 -12.95
N GLU A 26 -3.36 -3.04 -12.78
CA GLU A 26 -4.12 -2.65 -11.59
C GLU A 26 -3.59 -3.36 -10.35
N ARG A 27 -3.40 -4.68 -10.44
CA ARG A 27 -2.82 -5.47 -9.36
C ARG A 27 -1.44 -4.97 -8.97
N GLU A 28 -0.57 -4.65 -9.92
CA GLU A 28 0.74 -4.05 -9.66
C GLU A 28 0.65 -2.70 -8.93
N ARG A 29 -0.26 -1.81 -9.35
CA ARG A 29 -0.50 -0.53 -8.67
C ARG A 29 -0.97 -0.75 -7.23
N LEU A 30 -1.94 -1.63 -7.02
CA LEU A 30 -2.45 -1.94 -5.69
C LEU A 30 -1.37 -2.56 -4.78
N LEU A 31 -0.51 -3.44 -5.30
CA LEU A 31 0.62 -3.97 -4.52
C LEU A 31 1.60 -2.87 -4.09
N LYS A 32 1.85 -1.90 -4.96
CA LYS A 32 2.68 -0.74 -4.63
C LYS A 32 2.01 0.13 -3.55
N GLU A 33 0.72 0.40 -3.67
CA GLU A 33 -0.07 1.15 -2.68
C GLU A 33 -0.08 0.42 -1.32
N HIS A 34 -0.29 -0.89 -1.32
CA HIS A 34 -0.23 -1.74 -0.13
C HIS A 34 1.11 -1.58 0.60
N GLY A 35 2.22 -1.68 -0.13
CA GLY A 35 3.57 -1.47 0.43
C GLY A 35 3.76 -0.05 0.97
N ALA A 36 3.26 0.96 0.27
CA ALA A 36 3.36 2.36 0.69
C ALA A 36 2.60 2.63 2.00
N HIS A 37 1.39 2.07 2.17
CA HIS A 37 0.63 2.21 3.41
C HIS A 37 1.31 1.51 4.60
N ILE A 38 1.88 0.32 4.40
CA ILE A 38 2.66 -0.35 5.46
C ILE A 38 3.85 0.52 5.87
N ALA A 39 4.65 0.96 4.90
CA ALA A 39 5.81 1.81 5.17
C ALA A 39 5.43 3.12 5.87
N ARG A 40 4.29 3.72 5.51
CA ARG A 40 3.78 4.94 6.16
C ARG A 40 3.43 4.69 7.63
N ILE A 41 2.68 3.62 7.92
CA ILE A 41 2.30 3.24 9.28
C ILE A 41 3.55 2.94 10.11
N GLU A 42 4.48 2.13 9.60
CA GLU A 42 5.73 1.79 10.28
C GLU A 42 6.58 3.03 10.55
N SER A 43 6.72 3.93 9.57
CA SER A 43 7.46 5.18 9.72
C SER A 43 6.88 6.08 10.81
N LEU A 44 5.55 6.17 10.90
CA LEU A 44 4.87 6.92 11.96
C LEU A 44 5.14 6.29 13.34
N LEU A 45 5.02 4.97 13.48
CA LEU A 45 5.25 4.29 14.76
C LEU A 45 6.71 4.39 15.22
N VAL A 46 7.67 4.24 14.30
CA VAL A 46 9.11 4.31 14.61
C VAL A 46 9.51 5.69 15.13
N GLN A 47 8.90 6.77 14.65
CA GLN A 47 9.13 8.13 15.17
C GLN A 47 8.77 8.27 16.65
N HIS A 48 7.86 7.42 17.14
CA HIS A 48 7.44 7.35 18.54
C HIS A 48 8.07 6.17 19.29
N GLY A 49 9.12 5.54 18.74
CA GLY A 49 9.82 4.44 19.39
C GLY A 49 9.05 3.11 19.41
N VAL A 50 7.98 2.99 18.63
CA VAL A 50 7.13 1.79 18.57
C VAL A 50 7.50 0.94 17.36
N ARG A 51 7.75 -0.36 17.57
CA ARG A 51 8.01 -1.33 16.50
C ARG A 51 7.18 -2.59 16.73
N THR A 52 6.12 -2.76 15.95
CA THR A 52 5.25 -3.93 16.01
C THR A 52 4.77 -4.32 14.61
N PRO A 53 4.41 -5.59 14.36
CA PRO A 53 3.67 -5.98 13.17
C PRO A 53 2.28 -5.35 13.09
N ILE A 54 1.88 -4.90 11.90
CA ILE A 54 0.53 -4.39 11.63
C ILE A 54 -0.46 -5.57 11.54
N GLY A 55 -1.28 -5.75 12.58
CA GLY A 55 -2.25 -6.84 12.71
C GLY A 55 -3.69 -6.50 12.27
N ARG A 56 -4.61 -7.47 12.43
CA ARG A 56 -6.05 -7.29 12.16
C ARG A 56 -6.74 -6.36 13.17
N ASN A 57 -6.27 -6.35 14.42
CA ASN A 57 -6.84 -5.55 15.51
C ASN A 57 -6.00 -4.29 15.76
N PHE A 58 -5.48 -3.69 14.68
CA PHE A 58 -4.54 -2.58 14.78
C PHE A 58 -5.16 -1.35 15.47
N PRO A 59 -6.40 -0.92 15.16
CA PRO A 59 -7.03 0.19 15.87
C PRO A 59 -7.20 -0.06 17.36
N GLU A 60 -7.65 -1.26 17.76
CA GLU A 60 -7.83 -1.63 19.16
C GLU A 60 -6.48 -1.68 19.89
N TRP A 61 -5.46 -2.24 19.25
CA TRP A 61 -4.10 -2.27 19.78
C TRP A 61 -3.54 -0.85 19.98
N LEU A 62 -3.83 0.07 19.07
CA LEU A 62 -3.36 1.46 19.13
C LEU A 62 -3.88 2.20 20.37
N GLU A 63 -5.06 1.83 20.88
CA GLU A 63 -5.60 2.40 22.12
C GLU A 63 -4.89 1.89 23.38
N THR A 64 -4.20 0.75 23.29
CA THR A 64 -3.55 0.12 24.45
C THR A 64 -2.07 0.47 24.62
N ILE A 65 -1.47 1.17 23.64
CA ILE A 65 -0.03 1.41 23.62
C ILE A 65 0.36 2.86 23.92
N GLY A 66 1.56 2.99 24.49
CA GLY A 66 2.29 4.24 24.58
C GLY A 66 3.48 4.31 23.60
N ASP A 67 4.14 5.46 23.59
CA ASP A 67 5.43 5.68 22.93
C ASP A 67 6.57 4.94 23.63
N GLY A 68 7.79 5.04 23.09
CA GLY A 68 8.99 4.41 23.65
C GLY A 68 9.39 4.92 25.05
N LEU A 69 8.77 5.99 25.55
CA LEU A 69 8.95 6.53 26.89
C LEU A 69 7.79 6.17 27.84
N GLY A 70 6.77 5.46 27.33
CA GLY A 70 5.58 5.07 28.08
C GLY A 70 4.48 6.13 28.13
N ASN A 71 4.60 7.24 27.39
CA ASN A 71 3.53 8.23 27.29
C ASN A 71 2.46 7.77 26.29
N GLU A 72 1.23 8.21 26.47
CA GLU A 72 0.18 7.97 25.49
C GLU A 72 0.52 8.60 24.13
N LEU A 73 0.20 7.89 23.05
CA LEU A 73 0.28 8.47 21.71
C LEU A 73 -0.73 9.59 21.53
N GLY A 74 -0.29 10.70 20.92
CA GLY A 74 -1.14 11.86 20.69
C GLY A 74 -2.39 11.52 19.85
N PRO A 75 -3.56 12.15 20.13
CA PRO A 75 -4.83 11.79 19.49
C PRO A 75 -4.84 12.01 17.97
N ASN A 76 -4.13 13.03 17.48
CA ASN A 76 -3.99 13.28 16.04
C ASN A 76 -3.19 12.19 15.33
N LEU A 77 -2.11 11.70 15.97
CA LEU A 77 -1.32 10.58 15.46
C LEU A 77 -2.16 9.31 15.40
N LYS A 78 -2.91 9.01 16.48
CA LYS A 78 -3.81 7.86 16.51
C LYS A 78 -4.82 7.91 15.35
N THR A 79 -5.43 9.07 15.17
CA THR A 79 -6.39 9.30 14.07
C THR A 79 -5.75 9.11 12.69
N GLU A 80 -4.53 9.60 12.48
CA GLU A 80 -3.81 9.41 11.22
C GLU A 80 -3.48 7.94 10.95
N LEU A 81 -2.98 7.22 11.97
CA LEU A 81 -2.67 5.79 11.89
C LEU A 81 -3.91 4.95 11.57
N VAL A 82 -5.06 5.27 12.17
CA VAL A 82 -6.34 4.60 11.86
C VAL A 82 -6.74 4.82 10.40
N ARG A 83 -6.66 6.06 9.89
CA ARG A 83 -6.98 6.37 8.49
C ARG A 83 -6.05 5.67 7.50
N GLU A 84 -4.75 5.61 7.79
CA GLU A 84 -3.80 4.85 6.96
C GLU A 84 -4.09 3.36 6.99
N TYR A 85 -4.46 2.82 8.15
CA TYR A 85 -4.86 1.43 8.29
C TYR A 85 -6.13 1.11 7.49
N GLU A 86 -7.13 1.98 7.49
CA GLU A 86 -8.34 1.85 6.67
C GLU A 86 -8.02 1.79 5.17
N ARG A 87 -7.11 2.66 4.69
CA ARG A 87 -6.61 2.62 3.31
C ARG A 87 -5.91 1.30 2.99
N LEU A 88 -5.05 0.82 3.89
CA LEU A 88 -4.42 -0.49 3.75
C LEU A 88 -5.45 -1.63 3.65
N GLN A 89 -6.51 -1.61 4.48
CA GLN A 89 -7.57 -2.62 4.42
C GLN A 89 -8.36 -2.56 3.11
N LEU A 90 -8.62 -1.37 2.58
CA LEU A 90 -9.27 -1.21 1.28
C LEU A 90 -8.43 -1.84 0.16
N VAL A 91 -7.15 -1.48 0.08
CA VAL A 91 -6.24 -2.02 -0.94
C VAL A 91 -6.08 -3.54 -0.80
N LYS A 92 -5.96 -4.06 0.43
CA LYS A 92 -5.93 -5.52 0.69
C LYS A 92 -7.17 -6.24 0.17
N ARG A 93 -8.35 -5.62 0.31
CA ARG A 93 -9.61 -6.17 -0.17
C ARG A 93 -9.65 -6.17 -1.71
N GLN A 94 -9.29 -5.06 -2.34
CA GLN A 94 -9.24 -4.94 -3.80
C GLN A 94 -8.26 -5.94 -4.42
N ILE A 95 -7.07 -6.12 -3.84
CA ILE A 95 -6.10 -7.15 -4.29
C ILE A 95 -6.68 -8.57 -4.23
N LYS A 96 -7.58 -8.85 -3.27
CA LYS A 96 -8.23 -10.16 -3.11
C LYS A 96 -9.41 -10.34 -4.08
N GLU A 97 -10.02 -9.24 -4.51
CA GLU A 97 -11.17 -9.22 -5.43
C GLU A 97 -10.75 -9.25 -6.91
N LEU A 98 -9.49 -8.90 -7.22
CA LEU A 98 -8.83 -9.12 -8.51
C LEU A 98 -8.33 -10.57 -8.68
#